data_AF-A0A940V5G7-F1
#
_entry.id   AF-A0A940V5G7-F1
#
_cell.length_a   1.000
_cell.length_b   1.000
_cell.length_c   1.000
_cell.angle_alpha   90.00
_cell.angle_beta   90.00
_cell.angle_gamma   90.00
#
_symmetry.space_group_name_H-M   'P 1'
#
loop_
_entity.id
_entity.type
_entity.pdbx_description
1 polymer ?
#
loop_
_entity_poly.entity_id
_entity_poly.type
_entity_poly.pdbx_seq_one_letter_code
_entity_poly.pdbx_strand_id
1 'polypeptide(L)'
;MQFPFTDNLILIMPGLFAFLSENVVLLTIVGFVLLMIVTTALRIKQKKKKHQREVVHPVTEILRNVPERLAELNGELKPFGFAYEPYQDVFYSLMNPWQRELGYCRLYDEASAALSMIIDCEPIRFDYNGRRWLIEFWKGQYGMNTGGEVGVYYTTGPDLDIPGLFNGTFYSCLKDDDCINMSFIFKKNGNILFTRSGYHWWLTGFKLGEFSKPSQLSMDITLDLYDRRMANAFVDALTKAGYKDNEYIQQGRRVIIRFDKPHTKQPLTRTSLTEFIMQKNNEAFCNSYNLLTESYTDTLDKLEIVRNESPSMYSQIMTIGKPKAVFESYNTIKGYLNRY
;
A
#
# COMPACT_ATOMS: atom_id res chain seq x y z
N MET A 1 -48.42 59.10 34.66
CA MET A 1 -47.88 58.06 35.56
C MET A 1 -46.85 57.28 34.76
N GLN A 2 -45.57 57.65 34.88
CA GLN A 2 -44.43 57.00 34.23
C GLN A 2 -44.09 55.72 35.01
N PHE A 3 -43.98 54.59 34.32
CA PHE A 3 -43.44 53.34 34.89
C PHE A 3 -41.98 53.19 34.45
N PRO A 4 -41.02 53.01 35.38
CA PRO A 4 -39.61 52.76 35.06
C PRO A 4 -39.32 51.26 35.15
N PHE A 5 -39.00 50.60 34.04
CA PHE A 5 -38.45 49.24 34.07
C PHE A 5 -37.64 48.94 32.80
N THR A 6 -36.49 49.60 32.63
CA THR A 6 -35.48 49.20 31.63
C THR A 6 -34.04 49.42 32.12
N ASP A 7 -33.72 49.11 33.38
CA ASP A 7 -32.33 49.27 33.87
C ASP A 7 -31.65 47.97 34.33
N ASN A 8 -32.31 46.81 34.30
CA ASN A 8 -31.74 45.54 34.79
C ASN A 8 -31.09 44.64 33.73
N LEU A 9 -31.22 44.93 32.43
CA LEU A 9 -30.62 44.10 31.37
C LEU A 9 -29.20 44.54 30.97
N ILE A 10 -28.83 45.80 31.26
CA ILE A 10 -27.54 46.39 30.84
C ILE A 10 -26.39 46.05 31.81
N LEU A 11 -26.71 45.58 33.04
CA LEU A 11 -25.71 45.23 34.06
C LEU A 11 -25.26 43.76 34.06
N ILE A 12 -25.90 42.86 33.30
CA ILE A 12 -25.59 41.42 33.33
C ILE A 12 -24.46 41.05 32.36
N MET A 13 -24.33 41.76 31.23
CA MET A 13 -23.32 41.50 30.20
C MET A 13 -21.87 41.78 30.66
N PRO A 14 -21.54 42.87 31.38
CA PRO A 14 -20.17 43.14 31.81
C PRO A 14 -19.66 42.14 32.86
N GLY A 15 -20.52 41.72 33.79
CA GLY A 15 -20.17 40.76 34.84
C GLY A 15 -19.91 39.35 34.32
N LEU A 16 -20.64 38.92 33.30
CA LEU A 16 -20.41 37.64 32.63
C LEU A 16 -19.07 37.63 31.89
N PHE A 17 -18.73 38.71 31.18
CA PHE A 17 -17.44 38.83 30.50
C PHE A 17 -16.26 38.90 31.48
N ALA A 18 -16.38 39.64 32.57
CA ALA A 18 -15.37 39.70 33.63
C ALA A 18 -15.15 38.31 34.26
N PHE A 19 -16.23 37.62 34.63
CA PHE A 19 -16.18 36.26 35.17
C PHE A 19 -15.55 35.26 34.20
N LEU A 20 -15.88 35.32 32.91
CA LEU A 20 -15.29 34.48 31.87
C LEU A 20 -13.80 34.77 31.69
N SER A 21 -13.37 36.04 31.75
CA SER A 21 -11.97 36.44 31.59
C SER A 21 -11.08 36.09 32.79
N GLU A 22 -11.61 36.15 34.02
CA GLU A 22 -10.85 35.81 35.23
C GLU A 22 -10.75 34.29 35.42
N ASN A 23 -11.73 33.53 34.93
CA ASN A 23 -11.81 32.09 35.12
C ASN A 23 -11.48 31.26 33.87
N VAL A 24 -10.83 31.86 32.85
CA VAL A 24 -10.47 31.17 31.60
C VAL A 24 -9.79 29.83 31.88
N VAL A 25 -8.76 29.82 32.72
CA VAL A 25 -7.99 28.59 33.05
C VAL A 25 -8.88 27.51 33.67
N LEU A 26 -9.76 27.88 34.60
CA LEU A 26 -10.69 26.96 35.25
C LEU A 26 -11.70 26.38 34.24
N LEU A 27 -12.22 27.23 33.36
CA LEU A 27 -13.15 26.83 32.30
C LEU A 27 -12.49 25.90 31.28
N THR A 28 -11.22 26.13 30.94
CA THR A 28 -10.46 25.21 30.09
C THR A 28 -10.29 23.84 30.76
N ILE A 29 -9.95 23.81 32.04
CA ILE A 29 -9.80 22.56 32.81
C ILE A 29 -11.14 21.81 32.87
N VAL A 30 -12.24 22.49 33.18
CA VAL A 30 -13.58 21.90 33.18
C VAL A 30 -13.95 21.36 31.79
N GLY A 31 -13.59 22.07 30.72
CA GLY A 31 -13.75 21.61 29.34
C GLY A 31 -12.99 20.31 29.05
N PHE A 32 -11.73 20.22 29.48
CA PHE A 32 -10.94 18.99 29.33
C PHE A 32 -11.49 17.82 30.15
N VAL A 33 -11.98 18.08 31.37
CA VAL A 33 -12.61 17.04 32.21
C VAL A 33 -13.92 16.54 31.57
N LEU A 34 -14.76 17.44 31.05
CA LEU A 34 -15.97 17.06 30.31
C LEU A 34 -15.63 16.26 29.05
N LEU A 35 -14.59 16.65 28.30
CA LEU A 35 -14.11 15.91 27.14
C LEU A 35 -13.62 14.50 27.54
N MET A 36 -12.89 14.38 28.65
CA MET A 36 -12.43 13.10 29.20
C MET A 36 -13.61 12.21 29.64
N ILE A 37 -14.64 12.78 30.27
CA ILE A 37 -15.84 12.05 30.67
C ILE A 37 -16.61 11.57 29.43
N VAL A 38 -16.79 12.43 28.42
CA VAL A 38 -17.48 12.08 27.17
C VAL A 38 -16.71 10.99 26.42
N THR A 39 -15.39 11.11 26.27
CA THR A 39 -14.56 10.08 25.61
C THR A 39 -14.56 8.76 26.38
N THR A 40 -14.55 8.80 27.70
CA THR A 40 -14.64 7.59 28.55
C THR A 40 -16.02 6.95 28.44
N ALA A 41 -17.09 7.74 28.44
CA ALA A 41 -18.47 7.26 28.24
C ALA A 41 -18.64 6.65 26.84
N LEU A 42 -18.08 7.26 25.80
CA LEU A 42 -18.05 6.71 24.43
C LEU A 42 -17.27 5.39 24.37
N ARG A 43 -16.12 5.29 25.04
CA ARG A 43 -15.35 4.03 25.17
C ARG A 43 -16.12 2.95 25.91
N ILE A 44 -16.80 3.29 27.01
CA ILE A 44 -17.65 2.33 27.76
C ILE A 44 -18.84 1.88 26.90
N LYS A 45 -19.46 2.79 26.15
CA LYS A 45 -20.57 2.46 25.23
C LYS A 45 -20.08 1.57 24.08
N GLN A 46 -18.91 1.84 23.52
CA GLN A 46 -18.26 0.96 22.53
C GLN A 46 -17.91 -0.41 23.13
N LYS A 47 -17.39 -0.46 24.37
CA LYS A 47 -17.06 -1.72 25.06
C LYS A 47 -18.31 -2.54 25.40
N LYS A 48 -19.42 -1.89 25.79
CA LYS A 48 -20.73 -2.53 25.95
C LYS A 48 -21.27 -3.04 24.61
N LYS A 49 -21.18 -2.26 23.53
CA LYS A 49 -21.55 -2.70 22.18
C LYS A 49 -20.71 -3.90 21.71
N LYS A 50 -19.44 -3.97 22.12
CA LYS A 50 -18.54 -5.12 21.90
C LYS A 50 -18.94 -6.36 22.72
N HIS A 51 -19.38 -6.17 23.98
CA HIS A 51 -19.87 -7.26 24.83
C HIS A 51 -21.28 -7.74 24.48
N GLN A 52 -22.05 -6.93 23.74
CA GLN A 52 -23.40 -7.23 23.28
C GLN A 52 -23.44 -7.72 21.83
N ARG A 53 -22.27 -7.96 21.20
CA ARG A 53 -22.18 -8.77 19.97
C ARG A 53 -22.48 -10.21 20.38
N GLU A 54 -23.76 -10.55 20.35
CA GLU A 54 -24.21 -11.94 20.25
C GLU A 54 -23.41 -12.64 19.15
N VAL A 55 -23.06 -13.89 19.43
CA VAL A 55 -22.45 -14.83 18.49
C VAL A 55 -23.16 -14.72 17.16
N VAL A 56 -22.47 -14.20 16.15
CA VAL A 56 -23.01 -14.10 14.79
C VAL A 56 -23.23 -15.53 14.31
N HIS A 57 -24.46 -15.84 13.91
CA HIS A 57 -24.79 -17.10 13.27
C HIS A 57 -23.81 -17.38 12.12
N PRO A 58 -23.42 -18.64 11.87
CA PRO A 58 -22.68 -18.96 10.66
C PRO A 58 -23.48 -18.42 9.47
N VAL A 59 -22.81 -17.78 8.51
CA VAL A 59 -23.39 -17.40 7.21
C VAL A 59 -23.62 -18.69 6.42
N THR A 60 -24.56 -19.50 6.89
CA THR A 60 -25.11 -20.66 6.21
C THR A 60 -26.42 -20.32 5.48
N GLU A 61 -26.86 -19.06 5.54
CA GLU A 61 -28.07 -18.58 4.84
C GLU A 61 -27.80 -17.81 3.53
N ILE A 62 -26.54 -17.77 3.05
CA ILE A 62 -26.25 -17.39 1.66
C ILE A 62 -25.49 -18.55 1.02
N LEU A 63 -26.25 -19.54 0.54
CA LEU A 63 -25.76 -20.65 -0.30
C LEU A 63 -25.30 -20.14 -1.68
N ARG A 64 -24.34 -19.20 -1.73
CA ARG A 64 -23.57 -18.94 -2.96
C ARG A 64 -22.37 -19.86 -2.97
N ASN A 65 -22.16 -20.55 -4.08
CA ASN A 65 -21.03 -21.47 -4.19
C ASN A 65 -19.70 -20.67 -4.18
N VAL A 66 -18.66 -21.18 -3.54
CA VAL A 66 -17.34 -20.53 -3.43
C VAL A 66 -16.80 -20.03 -4.79
N PRO A 67 -16.90 -20.78 -5.91
CA PRO A 67 -16.49 -20.32 -7.22
C PRO A 67 -17.23 -19.07 -7.70
N GLU A 68 -18.52 -18.92 -7.38
CA GLU A 68 -19.30 -17.74 -7.77
C GLU A 68 -18.85 -16.50 -7.01
N ARG A 69 -18.66 -16.62 -5.69
CA ARG A 69 -18.15 -15.53 -4.83
C ARG A 69 -16.74 -15.11 -5.24
N LEU A 70 -15.88 -16.09 -5.55
CA LEU A 70 -14.55 -15.83 -6.06
C LEU A 70 -14.58 -15.14 -7.43
N ALA A 71 -15.45 -15.57 -8.34
CA ALA A 71 -15.62 -14.94 -9.64
C ALA A 71 -16.14 -13.50 -9.52
N GLU A 72 -17.08 -13.24 -8.61
CA GLU A 72 -17.60 -11.91 -8.29
C GLU A 72 -16.49 -11.00 -7.75
N LEU A 73 -15.76 -11.45 -6.73
CA LEU A 73 -14.62 -10.70 -6.16
C LEU A 73 -13.56 -10.39 -7.23
N ASN A 74 -13.19 -11.38 -8.05
CA ASN A 74 -12.23 -11.18 -9.12
C ASN A 74 -12.76 -10.27 -10.24
N GLY A 75 -14.07 -10.25 -10.46
CA GLY A 75 -14.75 -9.28 -11.32
C GLY A 75 -14.61 -7.85 -10.80
N GLU A 76 -14.75 -7.65 -9.49
CA GLU A 76 -14.60 -6.34 -8.83
C GLU A 76 -13.15 -5.85 -8.75
N LEU A 77 -12.19 -6.76 -8.60
CA LEU A 77 -10.75 -6.45 -8.55
C LEU A 77 -10.14 -6.15 -9.93
N LYS A 78 -10.70 -6.75 -10.99
CA LYS A 78 -10.16 -6.65 -12.36
C LYS A 78 -9.99 -5.21 -12.86
N PRO A 79 -10.92 -4.26 -12.65
CA PRO A 79 -10.72 -2.84 -13.00
C PRO A 79 -9.54 -2.19 -12.30
N PHE A 80 -9.15 -2.69 -11.12
CA PHE A 80 -7.98 -2.23 -10.38
C PHE A 80 -6.69 -2.96 -10.79
N GLY A 81 -6.77 -3.94 -11.70
CA GLY A 81 -5.62 -4.70 -12.20
C GLY A 81 -5.21 -5.88 -11.32
N PHE A 82 -6.08 -6.32 -10.41
CA PHE A 82 -5.78 -7.39 -9.45
C PHE A 82 -6.77 -8.55 -9.55
N ALA A 83 -6.41 -9.67 -8.94
CA ALA A 83 -7.25 -10.81 -8.63
C ALA A 83 -6.84 -11.41 -7.27
N TYR A 84 -7.69 -12.26 -6.73
CA TYR A 84 -7.53 -12.97 -5.47
C TYR A 84 -7.41 -14.48 -5.73
N GLU A 85 -6.49 -15.11 -4.99
CA GLU A 85 -6.21 -16.54 -5.02
C GLU A 85 -6.43 -17.12 -3.61
N PRO A 86 -7.42 -18.03 -3.43
CA PRO A 86 -7.84 -18.48 -2.10
C PRO A 86 -6.88 -19.47 -1.43
N TYR A 87 -6.08 -20.24 -2.17
CA TYR A 87 -5.22 -21.29 -1.60
C TYR A 87 -4.11 -20.73 -0.71
N GLN A 88 -3.41 -19.68 -1.18
CA GLN A 88 -2.41 -18.96 -0.37
C GLN A 88 -3.00 -17.74 0.34
N ASP A 89 -4.26 -17.39 0.05
CA ASP A 89 -4.94 -16.20 0.55
C ASP A 89 -4.17 -14.91 0.18
N VAL A 90 -4.04 -14.68 -1.13
CA VAL A 90 -3.19 -13.62 -1.70
C VAL A 90 -3.90 -12.89 -2.83
N PHE A 91 -3.81 -11.56 -2.81
CA PHE A 91 -4.15 -10.71 -3.94
C PHE A 91 -2.91 -10.51 -4.83
N TYR A 92 -3.11 -10.46 -6.14
CA TYR A 92 -2.00 -10.41 -7.10
C TYR A 92 -2.39 -9.68 -8.39
N SER A 93 -1.38 -9.16 -9.09
CA SER A 93 -1.50 -8.44 -10.35
C SER A 93 -1.94 -9.35 -11.50
N LEU A 94 -2.84 -8.83 -12.33
CA LEU A 94 -3.16 -9.44 -13.63
C LEU A 94 -2.03 -9.17 -14.64
N MET A 95 -1.98 -9.97 -15.70
CA MET A 95 -1.01 -9.82 -16.80
C MET A 95 -1.22 -8.53 -17.60
N ASN A 96 -2.49 -8.24 -17.92
CA ASN A 96 -2.89 -7.12 -18.77
C ASN A 96 -3.73 -6.09 -17.99
N PRO A 97 -3.19 -5.47 -16.93
CA PRO A 97 -3.88 -4.43 -16.19
C PRO A 97 -3.65 -3.09 -16.91
N TRP A 98 -4.52 -2.11 -16.68
CA TRP A 98 -4.37 -0.77 -17.29
C TRP A 98 -3.05 -0.09 -16.89
N GLN A 99 -2.47 -0.50 -15.75
CA GLN A 99 -1.15 -0.06 -15.26
C GLN A 99 -0.02 -0.31 -16.26
N ARG A 100 -0.20 -1.23 -17.22
CA ARG A 100 0.77 -1.50 -18.28
C ARG A 100 1.02 -0.29 -19.19
N GLU A 101 0.03 0.59 -19.32
CA GLU A 101 0.17 1.82 -20.12
C GLU A 101 1.00 2.89 -19.39
N LEU A 102 1.18 2.77 -18.07
CA LEU A 102 1.83 3.80 -17.26
C LEU A 102 3.34 3.79 -17.33
N GLY A 103 3.94 2.67 -17.75
CA GLY A 103 5.39 2.47 -17.65
C GLY A 103 5.87 2.59 -16.20
N TYR A 104 7.11 3.06 -16.04
CA TYR A 104 7.72 3.23 -14.74
C TYR A 104 8.78 4.34 -14.72
N CYS A 105 8.79 5.12 -13.64
CA CYS A 105 9.88 6.04 -13.34
C CYS A 105 10.03 6.24 -11.82
N ARG A 106 11.18 6.76 -11.40
CA ARG A 106 11.53 6.99 -9.99
C ARG A 106 10.51 7.88 -9.26
N LEU A 107 9.78 8.75 -9.96
CA LEU A 107 8.73 9.58 -9.35
C LEU A 107 7.64 8.74 -8.67
N TYR A 108 7.37 7.53 -9.15
CA TYR A 108 6.37 6.64 -8.56
C TYR A 108 6.82 6.12 -7.19
N ASP A 109 8.10 5.81 -7.02
CA ASP A 109 8.65 5.49 -5.70
C ASP A 109 8.56 6.70 -4.76
N GLU A 110 8.88 7.90 -5.26
CA GLU A 110 8.76 9.14 -4.48
C GLU A 110 7.32 9.44 -4.06
N ALA A 111 6.30 9.04 -4.83
CA ALA A 111 4.91 9.21 -4.43
C ALA A 111 4.46 8.18 -3.37
N SER A 112 5.18 7.05 -3.22
CA SER A 112 4.68 5.88 -2.49
C SER A 112 4.34 6.16 -1.03
N ALA A 113 5.24 6.84 -0.30
CA ALA A 113 5.03 7.13 1.11
C ALA A 113 3.79 8.01 1.36
N ALA A 114 3.53 9.00 0.50
CA ALA A 114 2.36 9.86 0.60
C ALA A 114 1.04 9.10 0.33
N LEU A 115 1.10 7.98 -0.38
CA LEU A 115 -0.03 7.13 -0.71
C LEU A 115 -0.19 5.94 0.26
N SER A 116 0.31 6.09 1.49
CA SER A 116 0.29 5.06 2.55
C SER A 116 1.03 3.77 2.19
N MET A 117 1.97 3.83 1.23
CA MET A 117 2.88 2.73 0.92
C MET A 117 4.25 2.98 1.53
N ILE A 118 4.53 2.27 2.62
CA ILE A 118 5.84 2.27 3.27
C ILE A 118 6.54 0.99 2.86
N ILE A 119 7.35 1.11 1.80
CA ILE A 119 8.00 0.00 1.10
C ILE A 119 9.48 0.29 0.93
N ASP A 120 10.28 -0.77 0.91
CA ASP A 120 11.65 -0.72 0.44
C ASP A 120 11.64 -0.90 -1.08
N CYS A 121 12.25 0.04 -1.81
CA CYS A 121 12.41 0.02 -3.27
C CYS A 121 13.86 -0.32 -3.61
N GLU A 122 14.09 -1.24 -4.54
CA GLU A 122 15.43 -1.69 -4.92
C GLU A 122 15.59 -1.79 -6.45
N PRO A 123 15.84 -0.66 -7.13
CA PRO A 123 15.99 -0.63 -8.57
C PRO A 123 17.38 -1.06 -9.04
N ILE A 124 17.43 -2.11 -9.87
CA ILE A 124 18.66 -2.59 -10.51
C ILE A 124 18.62 -2.23 -12.01
N ARG A 125 19.48 -1.28 -12.39
CA ARG A 125 19.57 -0.74 -13.75
C ARG A 125 20.79 -1.28 -14.47
N PHE A 126 20.61 -1.74 -15.71
CA PHE A 126 21.68 -2.32 -16.51
C PHE A 126 21.39 -2.21 -18.01
N ASP A 127 22.43 -2.32 -18.84
CA ASP A 127 22.30 -2.31 -20.29
C ASP A 127 22.40 -3.72 -20.86
N TYR A 128 21.50 -4.06 -21.77
CA TYR A 128 21.53 -5.33 -22.48
C TYR A 128 20.88 -5.21 -23.85
N ASN A 129 21.58 -5.70 -24.88
CA ASN A 129 21.13 -5.75 -26.27
C ASN A 129 20.60 -4.40 -26.80
N GLY A 130 21.36 -3.32 -26.53
CA GLY A 130 21.02 -1.96 -26.98
C GLY A 130 19.83 -1.32 -26.24
N ARG A 131 19.37 -1.90 -25.12
CA ARG A 131 18.29 -1.35 -24.29
C ARG A 131 18.78 -1.10 -22.87
N ARG A 132 18.21 -0.09 -22.24
CA ARG A 132 18.39 0.21 -20.81
C ARG A 132 17.29 -0.50 -20.04
N TRP A 133 17.66 -1.45 -19.19
CA TRP A 133 16.75 -2.27 -18.40
C TRP A 133 16.65 -1.75 -16.96
N LEU A 134 15.48 -1.98 -16.37
CA LEU A 134 15.21 -1.82 -14.96
C LEU A 134 14.50 -3.08 -14.48
N ILE A 135 15.12 -3.79 -13.54
CA ILE A 135 14.42 -4.78 -12.72
C ILE A 135 14.38 -4.19 -11.32
N GLU A 136 13.17 -4.03 -10.77
CA GLU A 136 12.98 -3.41 -9.47
C GLU A 136 12.19 -4.32 -8.55
N PHE A 137 12.63 -4.36 -7.29
CA PHE A 137 12.01 -5.12 -6.23
C PHE A 137 11.37 -4.18 -5.23
N TRP A 138 10.16 -4.52 -4.79
CA TRP A 138 9.49 -3.80 -3.71
C TRP A 138 9.04 -4.76 -2.63
N LYS A 139 9.18 -4.36 -1.37
CA LYS A 139 8.59 -5.07 -0.22
C LYS A 139 8.16 -4.11 0.86
N GLY A 140 7.00 -4.34 1.49
CA GLY A 140 6.57 -3.48 2.59
C GLY A 140 5.09 -3.55 2.92
N GLN A 141 4.58 -2.40 3.35
CA GLN A 141 3.17 -2.19 3.72
C GLN A 141 2.50 -1.26 2.69
N TYR A 142 1.44 -1.75 2.08
CA TYR A 142 0.59 -1.14 1.05
C TYR A 142 -0.80 -0.87 1.64
N GLY A 143 -0.93 0.16 2.48
CA GLY A 143 -2.16 0.40 3.22
C GLY A 143 -2.50 -0.76 4.17
N MET A 144 -3.63 -1.43 3.94
CA MET A 144 -4.04 -2.63 4.71
C MET A 144 -3.36 -3.93 4.28
N ASN A 145 -2.54 -3.89 3.23
CA ASN A 145 -1.87 -5.09 2.72
C ASN A 145 -0.38 -5.07 3.05
N THR A 146 0.20 -6.20 3.40
CA THR A 146 1.65 -6.40 3.31
C THR A 146 1.97 -7.20 2.06
N GLY A 147 3.07 -6.89 1.37
CA GLY A 147 3.35 -7.59 0.12
C GLY A 147 4.70 -7.28 -0.47
N GLY A 148 4.91 -7.88 -1.64
CA GLY A 148 6.13 -7.69 -2.43
C GLY A 148 5.88 -7.84 -3.92
N GLU A 149 6.77 -7.25 -4.68
CA GLU A 149 6.63 -7.06 -6.13
C GLU A 149 7.98 -7.20 -6.82
N VAL A 150 7.96 -7.71 -8.04
CA VAL A 150 9.09 -7.73 -8.98
C VAL A 150 8.60 -7.19 -10.31
N GLY A 151 9.14 -6.04 -10.71
CA GLY A 151 8.80 -5.37 -11.96
C GLY A 151 10.00 -5.34 -12.90
N VAL A 152 9.74 -5.59 -14.18
CA VAL A 152 10.73 -5.56 -15.25
C VAL A 152 10.28 -4.59 -16.32
N TYR A 153 11.21 -3.73 -16.72
CA TYR A 153 10.97 -2.66 -17.68
C TYR A 153 12.21 -2.44 -18.54
N TYR A 154 12.03 -1.85 -19.72
CA TYR A 154 13.14 -1.37 -20.53
C TYR A 154 12.81 -0.05 -21.20
N THR A 155 13.83 0.64 -21.70
CA THR A 155 13.66 1.77 -22.62
C THR A 155 14.81 1.82 -23.62
N THR A 156 14.51 2.38 -24.79
CA THR A 156 15.49 2.82 -25.80
C THR A 156 15.48 4.34 -25.99
N GLY A 157 14.52 5.04 -25.38
CA GLY A 157 14.40 6.49 -25.47
C GLY A 157 15.46 7.21 -24.62
N PRO A 158 15.64 8.53 -24.82
CA PRO A 158 16.48 9.35 -23.96
C PRO A 158 15.86 9.52 -22.57
N ASP A 159 16.59 10.18 -21.66
CA ASP A 159 15.99 10.62 -20.40
C ASP A 159 14.97 11.74 -20.66
N LEU A 160 13.91 11.75 -19.86
CA LEU A 160 12.90 12.80 -19.88
C LEU A 160 13.34 13.94 -18.98
N ASP A 161 13.14 15.17 -19.44
CA ASP A 161 13.28 16.38 -18.64
C ASP A 161 11.95 17.14 -18.65
N ILE A 162 11.19 16.98 -17.57
CA ILE A 162 9.90 17.63 -17.35
C ILE A 162 10.12 18.68 -16.24
N PRO A 163 10.22 19.98 -16.62
CA PRO A 163 10.58 21.05 -15.68
C PRO A 163 9.70 21.07 -14.43
N GLY A 164 10.34 21.04 -13.26
CA GLY A 164 9.66 21.09 -11.96
C GLY A 164 8.93 19.81 -11.55
N LEU A 165 8.96 18.73 -12.36
CA LEU A 165 8.24 17.50 -12.07
C LEU A 165 9.14 16.25 -12.05
N PHE A 166 9.90 16.02 -13.12
CA PHE A 166 10.67 14.79 -13.28
C PHE A 166 11.83 14.98 -14.24
N ASN A 167 13.03 14.64 -13.79
CA ASN A 167 14.20 14.52 -14.65
C ASN A 167 14.80 13.13 -14.45
N GLY A 168 14.85 12.33 -15.52
CA GLY A 168 15.45 11.00 -15.50
C GLY A 168 14.84 10.02 -16.50
N THR A 169 15.23 8.75 -16.35
CA THR A 169 14.80 7.70 -17.27
C THR A 169 13.36 7.27 -17.02
N PHE A 170 12.55 7.28 -18.08
CA PHE A 170 11.24 6.63 -18.10
C PHE A 170 11.35 5.28 -18.80
N TYR A 171 10.87 4.24 -18.14
CA TYR A 171 10.87 2.87 -18.63
C TYR A 171 9.48 2.46 -19.10
N SER A 172 9.41 1.77 -20.22
CA SER A 172 8.18 1.18 -20.72
C SER A 172 7.99 -0.22 -20.16
N CYS A 173 6.73 -0.62 -19.95
CA CYS A 173 6.39 -2.00 -19.63
C CYS A 173 6.83 -2.95 -20.76
N LEU A 174 7.16 -4.18 -20.40
CA LEU A 174 7.51 -5.21 -21.38
C LEU A 174 6.33 -5.54 -22.29
N LYS A 175 6.66 -5.93 -23.53
CA LYS A 175 5.74 -6.66 -24.41
C LYS A 175 5.53 -8.08 -23.87
N ASP A 176 4.47 -8.75 -24.34
CA ASP A 176 4.15 -10.11 -23.86
C ASP A 176 5.29 -11.09 -24.14
N ASP A 177 5.85 -11.00 -25.36
CA ASP A 177 6.99 -11.84 -25.78
C ASP A 177 8.29 -11.53 -25.05
N ASP A 178 8.38 -10.34 -24.42
CA ASP A 178 9.55 -9.90 -23.68
C ASP A 178 9.45 -10.25 -22.17
N CYS A 179 8.32 -10.78 -21.69
CA CYS A 179 8.21 -11.18 -20.28
C CYS A 179 9.26 -12.24 -19.90
N ILE A 180 9.49 -12.43 -18.60
CA ILE A 180 10.41 -13.45 -18.10
C ILE A 180 9.74 -14.32 -17.05
N ASN A 181 10.23 -15.54 -16.87
CA ASN A 181 9.81 -16.37 -15.74
C ASN A 181 10.43 -15.79 -14.47
N MET A 182 9.57 -15.47 -13.51
CA MET A 182 9.95 -14.96 -12.20
C MET A 182 9.25 -15.78 -11.13
N SER A 183 9.88 -15.86 -9.97
CA SER A 183 9.22 -16.31 -8.75
C SER A 183 9.80 -15.62 -7.54
N PHE A 184 9.04 -15.52 -6.48
CA PHE A 184 9.59 -15.15 -5.18
C PHE A 184 8.87 -15.83 -4.02
N ILE A 185 9.62 -16.02 -2.94
CA ILE A 185 9.11 -16.41 -1.63
C ILE A 185 9.06 -15.15 -0.77
N PHE A 186 7.88 -14.79 -0.28
CA PHE A 186 7.70 -13.62 0.59
C PHE A 186 7.67 -14.05 2.05
N LYS A 187 8.52 -13.44 2.87
CA LYS A 187 8.72 -13.84 4.27
C LYS A 187 8.53 -12.68 5.23
N LYS A 188 8.00 -12.98 6.41
CA LYS A 188 7.96 -12.09 7.57
C LYS A 188 8.65 -12.76 8.75
N ASN A 189 9.68 -12.11 9.31
CA ASN A 189 10.51 -12.62 10.39
C ASN A 189 11.02 -14.06 10.12
N GLY A 190 11.38 -14.34 8.87
CA GLY A 190 11.85 -15.65 8.42
C GLY A 190 10.74 -16.67 8.06
N ASN A 191 9.49 -16.45 8.48
CA ASN A 191 8.37 -17.32 8.15
C ASN A 191 7.80 -16.97 6.78
N ILE A 192 7.51 -17.99 5.96
CA ILE A 192 6.88 -17.82 4.65
C ILE A 192 5.44 -17.35 4.85
N LEU A 193 5.08 -16.23 4.22
CA LEU A 193 3.68 -15.78 4.13
C LEU A 193 3.02 -16.34 2.87
N PHE A 194 3.69 -16.27 1.73
CA PHE A 194 3.22 -16.80 0.46
C PHE A 194 4.35 -16.90 -0.58
N THR A 195 4.03 -17.53 -1.70
CA THR A 195 4.91 -17.65 -2.86
C THR A 195 4.19 -17.20 -4.12
N ARG A 196 4.96 -16.66 -5.08
CA ARG A 196 4.48 -16.29 -6.41
C ARG A 196 5.41 -16.86 -7.45
N SER A 197 4.85 -17.31 -8.58
CA SER A 197 5.60 -17.72 -9.76
C SER A 197 4.78 -17.40 -11.01
N GLY A 198 5.43 -16.96 -12.07
CA GLY A 198 4.79 -16.74 -13.35
C GLY A 198 5.72 -16.17 -14.40
N TYR A 199 5.37 -16.38 -15.66
CA TYR A 199 5.89 -15.63 -16.79
C TYR A 199 5.20 -14.27 -16.80
N HIS A 200 5.89 -13.20 -16.45
CA HIS A 200 5.25 -11.90 -16.21
C HIS A 200 6.23 -10.73 -16.40
N TRP A 201 5.70 -9.51 -16.51
CA TRP A 201 6.49 -8.26 -16.44
C TRP A 201 6.44 -7.63 -15.06
N TRP A 202 5.29 -7.70 -14.39
CA TRP A 202 5.07 -7.25 -13.01
C TRP A 202 4.43 -8.33 -12.13
N LEU A 203 5.24 -9.15 -11.46
CA LEU A 203 4.78 -10.21 -10.57
C LEU A 203 4.62 -9.68 -9.15
N THR A 204 3.43 -9.81 -8.58
CA THR A 204 3.11 -9.27 -7.24
C THR A 204 2.40 -10.29 -6.36
N GLY A 205 2.39 -10.01 -5.06
CA GLY A 205 1.54 -10.69 -4.09
C GLY A 205 1.33 -9.84 -2.84
N PHE A 206 0.11 -9.84 -2.32
CA PHE A 206 -0.32 -9.02 -1.19
C PHE A 206 -1.21 -9.83 -0.25
N LYS A 207 -0.90 -9.77 1.05
CA LYS A 207 -1.70 -10.35 2.12
C LYS A 207 -2.45 -9.25 2.87
N LEU A 208 -3.78 -9.38 2.91
CA LEU A 208 -4.68 -8.42 3.51
C LEU A 208 -4.74 -8.56 5.04
N GLY A 209 -4.80 -7.43 5.76
CA GLY A 209 -5.01 -7.40 7.21
C GLY A 209 -3.75 -7.71 8.04
N GLU A 210 -2.65 -8.03 7.39
CA GLU A 210 -1.37 -8.32 8.02
C GLU A 210 -0.51 -7.04 8.07
N PHE A 211 -0.32 -6.46 9.26
CA PHE A 211 0.52 -5.28 9.43
C PHE A 211 2.00 -5.66 9.56
N SER A 212 2.86 -5.06 8.74
CA SER A 212 4.30 -5.33 8.75
C SER A 212 5.13 -4.04 8.67
N LYS A 213 6.29 -4.07 9.32
CA LYS A 213 7.37 -3.11 9.06
C LYS A 213 8.29 -3.66 7.96
N PRO A 214 8.81 -2.84 7.03
CA PRO A 214 9.71 -3.32 5.97
C PRO A 214 10.91 -4.12 6.47
N SER A 215 11.45 -3.75 7.64
CA SER A 215 12.56 -4.45 8.29
C SER A 215 12.24 -5.86 8.78
N GLN A 216 10.97 -6.25 8.83
CA GLN A 216 10.53 -7.61 9.16
C GLN A 216 10.41 -8.48 7.91
N LEU A 217 10.48 -7.90 6.73
CA LEU A 217 10.13 -8.54 5.47
C LEU A 217 11.36 -8.86 4.65
N SER A 218 11.35 -10.01 3.98
CA SER A 218 12.37 -10.39 3.01
C SER A 218 11.75 -11.15 1.83
N MET A 219 12.46 -11.14 0.71
CA MET A 219 12.10 -11.87 -0.50
C MET A 219 13.27 -12.72 -0.98
N ASP A 220 13.01 -14.00 -1.27
CA ASP A 220 13.94 -14.81 -2.09
C ASP A 220 13.41 -14.83 -3.51
N ILE A 221 14.07 -14.11 -4.40
CA ILE A 221 13.63 -13.84 -5.78
C ILE A 221 14.41 -14.73 -6.73
N THR A 222 13.74 -15.32 -7.70
CA THR A 222 14.37 -16.06 -8.80
C THR A 222 13.94 -15.46 -10.12
N LEU A 223 14.91 -15.12 -10.95
CA LEU A 223 14.72 -14.56 -12.28
C LEU A 223 15.33 -15.52 -13.31
N ASP A 224 14.56 -15.90 -14.31
CA ASP A 224 15.03 -16.69 -15.44
C ASP A 224 15.20 -15.78 -16.67
N LEU A 225 16.37 -15.17 -16.79
CA LEU A 225 16.68 -14.17 -17.80
C LEU A 225 16.86 -14.82 -19.18
N TYR A 226 16.90 -14.00 -20.24
CA TYR A 226 16.93 -14.51 -21.62
C TYR A 226 18.14 -15.40 -21.90
N ASP A 227 19.32 -14.93 -21.52
CA ASP A 227 20.56 -15.65 -21.75
C ASP A 227 21.59 -15.33 -20.65
N ARG A 228 22.75 -15.98 -20.75
CA ARG A 228 23.86 -15.76 -19.81
C ARG A 228 24.43 -14.35 -19.89
N ARG A 229 24.33 -13.66 -21.04
CA ARG A 229 24.85 -12.28 -21.19
C ARG A 229 23.98 -11.30 -20.41
N MET A 230 22.65 -11.42 -20.47
CA MET A 230 21.74 -10.63 -19.67
C MET A 230 21.93 -10.91 -18.18
N ALA A 231 22.10 -12.18 -17.81
CA ALA A 231 22.38 -12.55 -16.42
C ALA A 231 23.68 -11.95 -15.88
N ASN A 232 24.75 -11.95 -16.68
CA ASN A 232 26.01 -11.28 -16.30
C ASN A 232 25.80 -9.77 -16.13
N ALA A 233 25.14 -9.10 -17.09
CA ALA A 233 24.88 -7.66 -17.00
C ALA A 233 24.06 -7.29 -15.76
N PHE A 234 23.07 -8.12 -15.41
CA PHE A 234 22.27 -7.95 -14.21
C PHE A 234 23.09 -8.18 -12.92
N VAL A 235 23.92 -9.22 -12.86
CA VAL A 235 24.81 -9.49 -11.72
C VAL A 235 25.85 -8.38 -11.53
N ASP A 236 26.40 -7.85 -12.61
CA ASP A 236 27.31 -6.70 -12.55
C ASP A 236 26.59 -5.47 -11.95
N ALA A 237 25.32 -5.27 -12.29
CA ALA A 237 24.52 -4.19 -11.73
C ALA A 237 24.13 -4.43 -10.25
N LEU A 238 23.82 -5.67 -9.85
CA LEU A 238 23.65 -6.03 -8.43
C LEU A 238 24.91 -5.70 -7.62
N THR A 239 26.08 -6.11 -8.13
CA THR A 239 27.37 -5.86 -7.48
C THR A 239 27.63 -4.34 -7.34
N LYS A 240 27.34 -3.56 -8.39
CA LYS A 240 27.44 -2.08 -8.35
C LYS A 240 26.45 -1.45 -7.36
N ALA A 241 25.27 -2.04 -7.18
CA ALA A 241 24.29 -1.58 -6.20
C ALA A 241 24.73 -1.86 -4.75
N GLY A 242 25.62 -2.83 -4.53
CA GLY A 242 26.19 -3.15 -3.22
C GLY A 242 25.96 -4.60 -2.74
N TYR A 243 25.32 -5.44 -3.57
CA TYR A 243 25.09 -6.85 -3.24
C TYR A 243 26.40 -7.63 -3.16
N LYS A 244 26.48 -8.53 -2.19
CA LYS A 244 27.63 -9.42 -1.96
C LYS A 244 27.37 -10.82 -2.51
N ASP A 245 28.45 -11.59 -2.69
CA ASP A 245 28.41 -12.96 -3.24
C ASP A 245 27.54 -13.95 -2.45
N ASN A 246 27.23 -13.65 -1.19
CA ASN A 246 26.35 -14.47 -0.34
C ASN A 246 24.87 -14.04 -0.40
N GLU A 247 24.55 -12.96 -1.11
CA GLU A 247 23.18 -12.42 -1.25
C GLU A 247 22.55 -12.78 -2.60
N TYR A 248 23.30 -13.35 -3.54
CA TYR A 248 22.77 -13.85 -4.79
C TYR A 248 23.54 -15.07 -5.31
N ILE A 249 22.92 -15.84 -6.20
CA ILE A 249 23.51 -17.00 -6.88
C ILE A 249 23.17 -16.90 -8.37
N GLN A 250 24.16 -17.02 -9.24
CA GLN A 250 23.95 -17.13 -10.69
C GLN A 250 24.17 -18.56 -11.17
N GLN A 251 23.20 -19.11 -11.90
CA GLN A 251 23.27 -20.42 -12.55
C GLN A 251 22.86 -20.28 -14.03
N GLY A 252 23.86 -20.17 -14.91
CA GLY A 252 23.59 -19.95 -16.33
C GLY A 252 22.90 -18.60 -16.57
N ARG A 253 21.65 -18.65 -17.02
CA ARG A 253 20.76 -17.49 -17.24
C ARG A 253 19.86 -17.17 -16.03
N ARG A 254 19.84 -18.05 -15.02
CA ARG A 254 19.03 -17.89 -13.82
C ARG A 254 19.80 -17.16 -12.74
N VAL A 255 19.16 -16.21 -12.07
CA VAL A 255 19.72 -15.48 -10.93
C VAL A 255 18.76 -15.59 -9.74
N ILE A 256 19.27 -15.99 -8.59
CA ILE A 256 18.54 -16.06 -7.32
C ILE A 256 19.08 -14.95 -6.43
N ILE A 257 18.21 -14.14 -5.85
CA ILE A 257 18.56 -12.96 -5.04
C ILE A 257 17.84 -13.04 -3.70
N ARG A 258 18.56 -12.79 -2.61
CA ARG A 258 17.96 -12.56 -1.29
C ARG A 258 17.84 -11.06 -1.05
N PHE A 259 16.62 -10.55 -1.14
CA PHE A 259 16.30 -9.16 -0.86
C PHE A 259 15.77 -9.01 0.58
N ASP A 260 16.66 -8.61 1.49
CA ASP A 260 16.38 -8.43 2.92
C ASP A 260 16.48 -6.95 3.31
N LYS A 261 17.65 -6.33 3.10
CA LYS A 261 17.85 -4.89 3.26
C LYS A 261 18.14 -4.27 1.89
N PRO A 262 17.55 -3.11 1.57
CA PRO A 262 17.89 -2.41 0.35
C PRO A 262 19.33 -1.90 0.41
N HIS A 263 20.03 -2.01 -0.72
CA HIS A 263 21.37 -1.45 -0.91
C HIS A 263 21.32 -0.09 -1.60
N THR A 264 20.21 0.20 -2.30
CA THR A 264 19.99 1.47 -2.96
C THR A 264 19.29 2.52 -2.08
N LYS A 265 19.42 3.78 -2.46
CA LYS A 265 18.78 4.90 -1.75
C LYS A 265 17.26 4.84 -1.89
N GLN A 266 16.60 4.76 -0.74
CA GLN A 266 15.15 4.82 -0.61
C GLN A 266 14.58 6.19 -1.04
N PRO A 267 13.27 6.27 -1.33
CA PRO A 267 12.62 7.52 -1.72
C PRO A 267 12.83 8.64 -0.70
N LEU A 268 13.12 9.85 -1.18
CA LEU A 268 13.38 11.02 -0.34
C LEU A 268 12.13 11.44 0.45
N THR A 269 10.95 11.20 -0.10
CA THR A 269 9.67 11.47 0.56
C THR A 269 9.39 10.55 1.75
N ARG A 270 10.06 9.38 1.82
CA ARG A 270 10.00 8.45 2.94
C ARG A 270 10.91 8.93 4.07
N THR A 271 10.48 10.01 4.74
CA THR A 271 11.12 10.51 5.95
C THR A 271 10.69 9.70 7.17
N SER A 272 11.47 9.75 8.26
CA SER A 272 11.10 9.09 9.53
C SER A 272 9.74 9.53 10.07
N LEU A 273 9.36 10.79 9.86
CA LEU A 273 8.05 11.31 10.28
C LEU A 273 6.93 10.75 9.40
N THR A 274 7.07 10.82 8.08
CA THR A 274 6.08 10.27 7.14
C THR A 274 5.91 8.76 7.38
N GLU A 275 7.01 8.03 7.51
CA GLU A 275 7.00 6.60 7.81
C GLU A 275 6.25 6.30 9.12
N PHE A 276 6.54 7.05 10.19
CA PHE A 276 5.86 6.85 11.48
C PHE A 276 4.35 7.07 11.38
N ILE A 277 3.91 8.19 10.79
CA ILE A 277 2.49 8.53 10.68
C ILE A 277 1.77 7.52 9.79
N MET A 278 2.33 7.22 8.62
CA MET A 278 1.72 6.29 7.66
C MET A 278 1.66 4.87 8.23
N GLN A 279 2.71 4.39 8.88
CA GLN A 279 2.68 3.07 9.51
C GLN A 279 1.70 3.00 10.69
N LYS A 280 1.53 4.08 11.46
CA LYS A 280 0.50 4.13 12.50
C LYS A 280 -0.91 4.05 11.93
N ASN A 281 -1.15 4.72 10.80
CA ASN A 281 -2.43 4.62 10.10
C ASN A 281 -2.64 3.21 9.53
N ASN A 282 -1.64 2.64 8.86
CA ASN A 282 -1.69 1.28 8.32
C ASN A 282 -1.95 0.24 9.41
N GLU A 283 -1.27 0.34 10.55
CA GLU A 283 -1.49 -0.50 11.74
C GLU A 283 -2.93 -0.37 12.24
N ALA A 284 -3.46 0.86 12.36
CA ALA A 284 -4.83 1.09 12.78
C ALA A 284 -5.86 0.52 11.80
N PHE A 285 -5.62 0.60 10.49
CA PHE A 285 -6.51 0.02 9.48
C PHE A 285 -6.49 -1.51 9.52
N CYS A 286 -5.32 -2.13 9.61
CA CYS A 286 -5.21 -3.59 9.78
C CYS A 286 -5.94 -4.04 11.04
N ASN A 287 -5.73 -3.36 12.17
CA ASN A 287 -6.41 -3.66 13.43
C ASN A 287 -7.93 -3.51 13.33
N SER A 288 -8.41 -2.49 12.60
CA SER A 288 -9.84 -2.28 12.39
C SER A 288 -10.45 -3.36 11.50
N TYR A 289 -9.76 -3.75 10.42
CA TYR A 289 -10.16 -4.88 9.58
C TYR A 289 -10.22 -6.18 10.40
N ASN A 290 -9.17 -6.49 11.16
CA ASN A 290 -9.09 -7.71 11.97
C ASN A 290 -10.15 -7.75 13.09
N LEU A 291 -10.47 -6.61 13.71
CA LEU A 291 -11.54 -6.51 14.71
C LEU A 291 -12.93 -6.66 14.10
N LEU A 292 -13.15 -6.09 12.91
CA LEU A 292 -14.41 -6.22 12.20
C LEU A 292 -14.66 -7.67 11.77
N THR A 293 -13.58 -8.38 11.44
CA THR A 293 -13.62 -9.71 10.85
C THR A 293 -13.22 -10.83 11.82
N GLU A 294 -13.13 -10.54 13.12
CA GLU A 294 -12.58 -11.44 14.15
C GLU A 294 -13.32 -12.79 14.26
N SER A 295 -14.61 -12.82 13.90
CA SER A 295 -15.46 -14.01 13.95
C SER A 295 -15.32 -14.92 12.71
N TYR A 296 -14.54 -14.52 11.70
CA TYR A 296 -14.46 -15.20 10.41
C TYR A 296 -13.02 -15.62 10.11
N THR A 297 -12.86 -16.79 9.48
CA THR A 297 -11.54 -17.33 9.10
C THR A 297 -11.23 -17.07 7.63
N ASP A 298 -12.18 -17.38 6.75
CA ASP A 298 -12.05 -17.27 5.30
C ASP A 298 -12.16 -15.83 4.79
N THR A 299 -11.28 -15.43 3.88
CA THR A 299 -11.22 -14.06 3.37
C THR A 299 -12.45 -13.65 2.57
N LEU A 300 -13.13 -14.58 1.87
CA LEU A 300 -14.37 -14.24 1.17
C LEU A 300 -15.47 -13.84 2.17
N ASP A 301 -15.59 -14.59 3.27
CA ASP A 301 -16.53 -14.26 4.37
C ASP A 301 -16.17 -12.93 5.03
N LYS A 302 -14.88 -12.72 5.32
CA LYS A 302 -14.39 -11.45 5.87
C LYS A 302 -14.75 -10.27 4.96
N LEU A 303 -14.54 -10.40 3.65
CA LEU A 303 -14.80 -9.34 2.69
C LEU A 303 -16.30 -9.03 2.54
N GLU A 304 -17.16 -10.04 2.64
CA GLU A 304 -18.61 -9.84 2.60
C GLU A 304 -19.10 -9.03 3.81
N ILE A 305 -18.57 -9.32 5.00
CA ILE A 305 -18.88 -8.55 6.20
C ILE A 305 -18.32 -7.14 6.12
N VAL A 306 -17.08 -6.99 5.65
CA VAL A 306 -16.49 -5.66 5.45
C VAL A 306 -17.31 -4.84 4.44
N ARG A 307 -17.79 -5.47 3.36
CA ARG A 307 -18.66 -4.82 2.37
C ARG A 307 -19.95 -4.30 2.99
N ASN A 308 -20.57 -5.08 3.88
CA ASN A 308 -21.85 -4.72 4.51
C ASN A 308 -21.69 -3.74 5.68
N GLU A 309 -20.71 -3.96 6.57
CA GLU A 309 -20.53 -3.17 7.80
C GLU A 309 -19.63 -1.93 7.58
N SER A 310 -18.73 -1.95 6.60
CA SER A 310 -17.82 -0.84 6.30
C SER A 310 -17.52 -0.70 4.79
N PRO A 311 -18.47 -0.22 3.98
CA PRO A 311 -18.28 -0.04 2.53
C PRO A 311 -17.05 0.81 2.16
N SER A 312 -16.70 1.79 3.00
CA SER A 312 -15.51 2.62 2.83
C SER A 312 -14.21 1.80 2.95
N MET A 313 -14.12 0.93 3.96
CA MET A 313 -12.98 0.02 4.12
C MET A 313 -12.92 -0.96 2.96
N TYR A 314 -14.06 -1.50 2.53
CA TYR A 314 -14.13 -2.39 1.37
C TYR A 314 -13.55 -1.72 0.11
N SER A 315 -13.95 -0.48 -0.17
CA SER A 315 -13.42 0.32 -1.27
C SER A 315 -11.89 0.49 -1.20
N GLN A 316 -11.35 0.74 -0.01
CA GLN A 316 -9.90 0.84 0.20
C GLN A 316 -9.17 -0.49 -0.06
N ILE A 317 -9.77 -1.62 0.31
CA ILE A 317 -9.21 -2.96 0.04
C ILE A 317 -9.10 -3.20 -1.47
N MET A 318 -10.10 -2.78 -2.26
CA MET A 318 -10.09 -2.97 -3.71
C MET A 318 -8.98 -2.16 -4.41
N THR A 319 -8.56 -1.03 -3.84
CA THR A 319 -7.53 -0.14 -4.41
C THR A 319 -6.11 -0.49 -3.93
N ILE A 320 -5.65 -1.70 -4.19
CA ILE A 320 -4.32 -2.17 -3.71
C ILE A 320 -3.21 -1.35 -4.37
N GLY A 321 -2.36 -0.72 -3.54
CA GLY A 321 -1.05 -0.18 -3.93
C GLY A 321 -1.02 0.99 -4.94
N LYS A 322 -2.10 1.34 -5.64
CA LYS A 322 -2.08 2.47 -6.59
C LYS A 322 -3.41 3.22 -6.60
N PRO A 323 -3.61 4.18 -5.67
CA PRO A 323 -4.80 5.03 -5.69
C PRO A 323 -4.83 5.92 -6.94
N LYS A 324 -6.02 6.43 -7.30
CA LYS A 324 -6.27 7.30 -8.47
C LYS A 324 -5.26 8.44 -8.66
N ALA A 325 -4.64 8.93 -7.58
CA ALA A 325 -3.59 9.95 -7.64
C ALA A 325 -2.39 9.56 -8.53
N VAL A 326 -2.02 8.27 -8.60
CA VAL A 326 -0.95 7.80 -9.50
C VAL A 326 -1.32 8.00 -10.97
N PHE A 327 -2.61 7.89 -11.30
CA PHE A 327 -3.13 8.11 -12.65
C PHE A 327 -3.03 9.58 -13.07
N GLU A 328 -3.28 10.52 -12.15
CA GLU A 328 -3.14 11.96 -12.42
C GLU A 328 -1.69 12.35 -12.73
N SER A 329 -0.72 11.80 -11.97
CA SER A 329 0.70 12.00 -12.24
C SER A 329 1.10 11.46 -13.62
N TYR A 330 0.60 10.28 -14.01
CA TYR A 330 0.85 9.72 -15.34
C TYR A 330 0.26 10.56 -16.47
N ASN A 331 -0.97 11.07 -16.34
CA ASN A 331 -1.57 11.90 -17.40
C ASN A 331 -0.72 13.12 -17.72
N THR A 332 -0.09 13.71 -16.71
CA THR A 332 0.90 14.78 -16.89
C THR A 332 2.10 14.30 -17.70
N ILE A 333 2.69 13.15 -17.34
CA ILE A 333 3.86 12.57 -18.04
C ILE A 333 3.53 12.17 -19.48
N LYS A 334 2.36 11.57 -19.73
CA LYS A 334 1.88 11.14 -21.05
C LYS A 334 1.88 12.28 -22.08
N GLY A 335 1.52 13.49 -21.65
CA GLY A 335 1.54 14.68 -22.51
C GLY A 335 2.93 15.04 -23.04
N TYR A 336 4.00 14.63 -22.35
CA TYR A 336 5.39 14.84 -22.76
C TYR A 336 5.94 13.62 -23.52
N LEU A 337 5.52 12.41 -23.19
CA LEU A 337 5.90 11.19 -23.93
C LEU A 337 5.51 11.26 -25.42
N ASN A 338 4.38 11.91 -25.75
CA ASN A 338 3.95 12.08 -27.15
C ASN A 338 4.75 13.14 -27.94
N ARG A 339 5.69 13.85 -27.31
CA ARG A 339 6.50 14.91 -27.95
C ARG A 339 7.90 14.44 -28.35
N TYR A 340 8.26 13.22 -27.96
CA TYR A 340 9.50 12.51 -28.29
C TYR A 340 9.14 11.22 -29.03
#